data_AF-A0A091CWE4-F1
#
_entry.id   AF-A0A091CWE4-F1
#
_cell.length_a   1.000
_cell.length_b   1.000
_cell.length_c   1.000
_cell.angle_alpha   90.00
_cell.angle_beta   90.00
_cell.angle_gamma   90.00
#
_symmetry.space_group_name_H-M   'P 1'
#
loop_
_entity.id
_entity.type
_entity.pdbx_description
1 polymer ?
#
loop_
_entity_poly.entity_id
_entity_poly.type
_entity_poly.pdbx_seq_one_letter_code
_entity_poly.pdbx_strand_id
1 'polypeptide(L)'
;MTIQCQADIQVSLMFWYQQVPGQSLVLIATANQGSEATYESGFSKDKFLISRPNLTFSTLTVINILPEDSSFYYCCAGDTVLGTDQSTEQELPPT
;
A
#
# COMPACT_ATOMS: atom_id res chain seq x y z
N MET A 1 -14.97 -2.17 2.97
CA MET A 1 -14.10 -3.20 3.62
C MET A 1 -12.88 -2.49 4.14
N THR A 2 -12.34 -2.89 5.29
CA THR A 2 -11.11 -2.31 5.85
C THR A 2 -10.05 -3.38 5.99
N ILE A 3 -8.86 -3.10 5.47
CA ILE A 3 -7.67 -3.92 5.56
C ILE A 3 -6.70 -3.22 6.52
N GLN A 4 -6.09 -4.00 7.41
CA GLN A 4 -5.13 -3.51 8.38
C GLN A 4 -3.74 -4.02 8.02
N CYS A 5 -2.75 -3.15 8.15
CA CYS A 5 -1.35 -3.47 7.97
C CYS A 5 -0.60 -3.16 9.26
N GLN A 6 0.09 -4.16 9.80
CA GLN A 6 0.96 -4.03 10.96
C GLN A 6 2.38 -4.39 10.54
N ALA A 7 3.33 -3.50 10.82
CA ALA A 7 4.75 -3.76 10.70
C ALA A 7 5.34 -4.10 12.07
N ASP A 8 6.30 -5.02 12.09
CA ASP A 8 7.03 -5.41 13.31
C ASP A 8 8.04 -4.34 13.74
N ILE A 9 8.45 -3.49 12.81
CA ILE A 9 9.38 -2.38 13.02
C ILE A 9 8.71 -1.03 12.74
N GLN A 10 9.21 0.03 13.37
CA GLN A 10 8.80 1.40 13.06
C GLN A 10 9.39 1.81 11.72
N VAL A 11 8.55 2.02 10.71
CA VAL A 11 8.97 2.51 9.40
C VAL A 11 8.47 3.93 9.18
N SER A 12 9.22 4.72 8.42
CA SER A 12 8.79 6.09 8.07
C SER A 12 7.71 6.12 6.99
N LEU A 13 7.65 5.11 6.12
CA LEU A 13 6.75 5.05 4.96
C LEU A 13 6.03 3.70 4.86
N MET A 14 4.76 3.72 4.47
CA MET A 14 4.01 2.51 4.10
C MET A 14 3.37 2.71 2.73
N PHE A 15 3.25 1.61 2.00
CA PHE A 15 2.70 1.58 0.65
C PHE A 15 1.47 0.69 0.64
N TRP A 16 0.45 1.08 -0.11
CA TRP A 16 -0.74 0.27 -0.35
C TRP A 16 -0.84 -0.08 -1.81
N TYR A 17 -1.00 -1.36 -2.09
CA TYR A 17 -1.08 -1.92 -3.43
C TYR A 17 -2.39 -2.67 -3.64
N GLN A 18 -2.84 -2.66 -4.90
CA GLN A 18 -3.95 -3.48 -5.38
C GLN A 18 -3.44 -4.45 -6.44
N GLN A 19 -3.94 -5.67 -6.41
CA GLN A 19 -3.80 -6.62 -7.50
C GLN A 19 -5.18 -7.15 -7.90
N VAL A 20 -5.61 -6.80 -9.11
CA VAL A 20 -6.77 -7.43 -9.72
C VAL A 20 -6.35 -8.84 -10.17
N PRO A 21 -7.16 -9.89 -9.97
CA PRO A 21 -6.82 -11.24 -10.42
C PRO A 21 -6.39 -11.29 -11.89
N GLY A 22 -5.22 -11.85 -12.16
CA GLY A 22 -4.64 -11.93 -13.51
C GLY A 22 -3.89 -10.67 -13.97
N GLN A 23 -3.78 -9.63 -13.14
CA GLN A 23 -3.03 -8.40 -13.43
C GLN A 23 -1.80 -8.24 -12.53
N SER A 24 -0.91 -7.33 -12.91
CA SER A 24 0.24 -6.94 -12.09
C SER A 24 -0.20 -6.19 -10.84
N LEU A 25 0.68 -6.17 -9.84
CA LEU A 25 0.52 -5.35 -8.65
C LEU A 25 0.63 -3.86 -9.03
N VAL A 26 -0.31 -3.03 -8.59
CA VAL A 26 -0.36 -1.58 -8.84
C VAL A 26 -0.33 -0.83 -7.52
N LEU A 27 0.51 0.21 -7.42
CA LEU A 27 0.55 1.09 -6.25
C LEU A 27 -0.70 1.97 -6.25
N ILE A 28 -1.45 1.95 -5.14
CA ILE A 28 -2.59 2.85 -4.92
C ILE A 28 -2.08 4.19 -4.40
N ALA A 29 -1.30 4.13 -3.32
CA ALA A 29 -0.84 5.31 -2.61
C ALA A 29 0.30 5.00 -1.64
N THR A 30 1.04 6.05 -1.28
CA THR A 30 1.99 6.06 -0.17
C THR A 30 1.40 6.78 1.03
N ALA A 31 1.73 6.31 2.23
CA ALA A 31 1.21 6.85 3.48
C ALA A 31 2.36 7.20 4.43
N ASN A 32 2.49 8.49 4.76
CA ASN A 32 3.38 8.97 5.82
C ASN A 32 2.63 8.98 7.16
N GLN A 33 3.34 8.84 8.27
CA GLN A 33 2.71 8.95 9.60
C GLN A 33 2.06 10.33 9.76
N GLY A 34 0.80 10.34 10.21
CA GLY A 34 0.09 11.57 10.59
C GLY A 34 -0.23 12.52 9.44
N SER A 35 0.02 12.12 8.19
CA SER A 35 -0.24 12.92 6.98
C SER A 35 -1.29 12.26 6.10
N GLU A 36 -1.92 13.04 5.20
CA GLU A 36 -2.75 12.44 4.15
C GLU A 36 -1.88 11.58 3.21
N ALA A 37 -2.47 10.50 2.70
CA ALA A 37 -1.82 9.62 1.73
C ALA A 37 -1.64 10.33 0.38
N THR A 38 -0.56 10.01 -0.31
CA THR A 38 -0.28 10.49 -1.67
C THR A 38 -0.68 9.42 -2.67
N TYR A 39 -1.68 9.70 -3.50
CA TYR A 39 -2.28 8.74 -4.42
C TYR A 39 -1.62 8.76 -5.80
N GLU A 40 -1.49 7.58 -6.39
CA GLU A 40 -1.10 7.42 -7.79
C GLU A 40 -2.23 7.84 -8.73
N SER A 41 -1.89 8.09 -10.00
CA SER A 41 -2.87 8.46 -11.02
C SER A 41 -3.97 7.40 -11.16
N GLY A 42 -5.23 7.83 -11.11
CA GLY A 42 -6.41 6.95 -11.21
C GLY A 42 -6.92 6.45 -9.85
N PHE A 43 -6.22 6.75 -8.76
CA PHE A 43 -6.65 6.44 -7.39
C PHE A 43 -7.02 7.71 -6.63
N SER A 44 -7.94 7.58 -5.67
CA SER A 44 -8.33 8.69 -4.81
C SER A 44 -8.84 8.21 -3.46
N LYS A 45 -8.87 9.13 -2.49
CA LYS A 45 -9.42 8.91 -1.15
C LYS A 45 -10.91 8.57 -1.13
N ASP A 46 -11.64 8.90 -2.19
CA ASP A 46 -13.09 8.64 -2.28
C ASP A 46 -13.39 7.15 -2.46
N LYS A 47 -12.44 6.38 -3.04
CA LYS A 47 -12.52 4.92 -3.17
C LYS A 47 -11.60 4.21 -2.18
N PHE A 48 -10.41 4.76 -1.94
CA PHE A 48 -9.34 4.13 -1.15
C PHE A 48 -8.95 5.03 0.02
N LEU A 49 -9.70 5.00 1.12
CA LEU A 49 -9.40 5.83 2.28
C LEU A 49 -8.28 5.20 3.12
N ILE A 50 -7.11 5.84 3.16
CA ILE A 50 -5.95 5.37 3.92
C ILE A 50 -5.77 6.20 5.19
N SER A 51 -5.50 5.51 6.31
CA SER A 51 -5.12 6.14 7.58
C SER A 51 -3.81 5.54 8.09
N ARG A 52 -2.95 6.39 8.64
CA ARG A 52 -1.67 5.99 9.22
C ARG A 52 -1.37 6.77 10.49
N PRO A 53 -1.92 6.33 11.64
CA PRO A 53 -1.82 7.09 12.89
C PRO A 53 -0.43 6.97 13.55
N ASN A 54 0.32 5.90 13.27
CA ASN A 54 1.64 5.68 13.86
C ASN A 54 2.59 4.96 12.88
N LEU A 55 3.84 4.76 13.30
CA LEU A 55 4.90 4.21 12.44
C LEU A 55 4.77 2.70 12.16
N THR A 56 3.99 1.97 12.95
CA THR A 56 3.84 0.51 12.84
C THR A 56 2.51 0.07 12.26
N PHE A 57 1.55 0.98 12.09
CA PHE A 57 0.18 0.63 11.72
C PHE A 57 -0.40 1.55 10.64
N SER A 58 -1.03 0.94 9.63
CA SER A 58 -1.84 1.64 8.63
C SER A 58 -3.10 0.85 8.29
N THR A 59 -4.14 1.55 7.84
CA THR A 59 -5.36 0.94 7.32
C THR A 59 -5.67 1.45 5.91
N LEU A 60 -6.25 0.56 5.11
CA LEU A 60 -6.89 0.89 3.84
C LEU A 60 -8.37 0.53 3.93
N THR A 61 -9.25 1.50 3.73
CA THR A 61 -10.69 1.29 3.63
C THR A 61 -11.12 1.48 2.19
N VAL A 62 -11.62 0.40 1.60
CA VAL A 62 -12.18 0.41 0.24
C VAL A 62 -13.68 0.68 0.35
N ILE A 63 -14.10 1.80 -0.24
CA ILE A 63 -15.46 2.35 -0.16
C ILE A 63 -16.31 1.80 -1.32
N ASN A 64 -17.61 1.56 -1.06
CA ASN A 64 -18.59 1.10 -2.06
C ASN A 64 -18.09 -0.07 -2.93
N ILE A 65 -17.74 -1.18 -2.29
CA ILE A 65 -17.23 -2.38 -2.99
C ILE A 65 -18.37 -3.06 -3.73
N LEU A 66 -18.19 -3.24 -5.03
CA LEU A 66 -19.03 -4.11 -5.84
C LEU A 66 -18.34 -5.46 -6.05
N PRO A 67 -19.07 -6.53 -6.40
CA PRO A 67 -18.46 -7.83 -6.69
C PRO A 67 -17.37 -7.78 -7.77
N GLU A 68 -17.53 -6.90 -8.78
CA GLU A 68 -16.50 -6.65 -9.80
C GLU A 68 -15.21 -6.01 -9.27
N ASP A 69 -15.24 -5.37 -8.09
CA ASP A 69 -14.06 -4.75 -7.47
C ASP A 69 -13.20 -5.76 -6.69
N SER A 70 -13.47 -7.06 -6.84
CA SER A 70 -12.70 -8.12 -6.16
C SER A 70 -11.23 -8.02 -6.54
N SER A 71 -10.39 -7.79 -5.54
CA SER A 71 -8.96 -7.60 -5.69
C SER A 71 -8.24 -8.03 -4.43
N PHE A 72 -6.97 -8.39 -4.58
CA PHE A 72 -6.07 -8.55 -3.46
C PHE A 72 -5.48 -7.19 -3.10
N TYR A 73 -5.34 -6.94 -1.81
CA TYR A 73 -4.75 -5.72 -1.28
C TYR A 73 -3.53 -6.08 -0.46
N TYR A 74 -2.42 -5.42 -0.73
CA TYR A 74 -1.15 -5.66 -0.08
C TYR A 74 -0.63 -4.37 0.52
N CYS A 75 0.09 -4.48 1.63
CA CYS A 75 0.85 -3.38 2.17
C CYS A 75 2.34 -3.73 2.20
N CYS A 76 3.18 -2.70 2.08
CA CYS A 76 4.62 -2.82 2.28
C CYS A 76 5.07 -1.75 3.26
N ALA A 77 5.99 -2.12 4.15
CA ALA A 77 6.66 -1.22 5.08
C ALA A 77 8.08 -0.98 4.55
N GLY A 78 8.42 0.28 4.29
CA GLY A 78 9.73 0.62 3.74
C GLY A 78 10.32 1.84 4.43
N ASP A 79 11.64 1.83 4.62
CA ASP A 79 12.37 3.04 4.99
C ASP A 79 12.79 3.78 3.73
N THR A 80 12.47 5.07 3.66
CA THR A 80 13.03 5.94 2.64
C THR A 80 14.35 6.48 3.13
N VAL A 81 15.43 5.73 2.91
CA VAL A 81 16.72 6.39 2.77
C VAL A 81 16.66 7.15 1.45
N LEU A 82 16.64 8.49 1.50
CA LEU A 82 16.81 9.32 0.32
C LEU A 82 18.25 9.13 -0.20
N GLY A 83 18.45 8.10 -1.02
CA GLY A 83 19.61 7.90 -1.90
C GLY A 83 20.90 7.39 -1.25
N THR A 84 21.17 6.10 -1.40
CA THR A 84 22.29 5.58 -2.22
C THR A 84 21.94 4.15 -2.64
N ASP A 85 21.87 3.94 -3.95
CA ASP A 85 21.63 2.70 -4.70
C ASP A 85 21.68 1.38 -3.92
N GLN A 86 20.52 0.76 -3.70
CA GLN A 86 20.40 -0.70 -3.71
C GLN A 86 19.11 -1.09 -4.42
N SER A 87 19.25 -1.51 -5.67
CA SER A 87 18.23 -2.28 -6.39
C SER A 87 17.95 -3.56 -5.60
N THR A 88 16.80 -3.64 -4.94
CA THR A 88 16.30 -4.92 -4.43
C THR A 88 15.78 -5.71 -5.61
N GLU A 89 16.61 -6.60 -6.15
CA GLU A 89 16.15 -7.65 -7.07
C GLU A 89 15.14 -8.53 -6.35
N GLN A 90 13.90 -8.53 -6.84
CA GLN A 90 12.88 -9.47 -6.41
C GLN A 90 13.02 -10.74 -7.26
N GLU A 91 13.68 -11.77 -6.73
CA GLU A 91 13.74 -13.07 -7.40
C GLU A 91 12.36 -13.73 -7.39
N LEU A 92 11.88 -14.15 -8.56
CA LEU A 92 10.64 -14.91 -8.71
C LEU A 92 10.87 -16.37 -8.27
N PRO A 93 9.93 -17.01 -7.53
CA PRO A 93 10.06 -18.42 -7.20
C PRO A 93 10.03 -19.30 -8.47
N PRO A 94 10.84 -20.36 -8.55
CA PRO A 94 10.85 -21.25 -9.70
C PRO A 94 9.55 -22.06 -9.83
N THR A 95 9.15 -22.31 -11.08
CA THR A 95 7.96 -23.08 -11.50
C THR A 95 8.10 -24.57 -11.20
#